data_AF-X0YQI8-F1
#
_entry.id   AF-X0YQI8-F1
#
_cell.length_a   1.000
_cell.length_b   1.000
_cell.length_c   1.000
_cell.angle_alpha   90.00
_cell.angle_beta   90.00
_cell.angle_gamma   90.00
#
_symmetry.space_group_name_H-M   'P 1'
#
loop_
_entity.id
_entity.type
_entity.pdbx_description
1 polymer ?
#
loop_
_entity_poly.entity_id
_entity_poly.type
_entity_poly.pdbx_seq_one_letter_code
_entity_poly.pdbx_strand_id
1 'polypeptide(L)'
;NQTPNKITVHGKCRKQQGPFAVAIERPAAFFGFLLAENLAGTGITVDGRFIEKQINPHKKIKPLTTYKTKLSDVLARCNKDSFGLAAESLLKTIAANANADNKNGGWAKGREVLSQYLLTLGIDENEFYIDDGSGLSKQNKLSANAITKVLLDVYKSENWQLYKDSLAVGGVDGTIAKYFKDQKYKRQNLR
;
A
#
# COMPACT_ATOMS: atom_id res chain seq x y z
N ASN A 1 -18.49 15.23 7.86
CA ASN A 1 -17.29 15.82 7.23
C ASN A 1 -17.36 17.33 7.24
N GLN A 2 -17.27 17.98 8.40
CA GLN A 2 -17.41 19.45 8.53
C GLN A 2 -16.12 20.15 8.96
N THR A 3 -15.13 19.40 9.43
CA THR A 3 -13.81 19.93 9.74
C THR A 3 -12.92 19.85 8.50
N PRO A 4 -12.44 20.99 7.96
CA PRO A 4 -11.47 20.99 6.87
C PRO A 4 -10.16 20.35 7.35
N ASN A 5 -9.40 19.77 6.41
CA ASN A 5 -8.01 19.40 6.70
C ASN A 5 -7.25 20.68 7.08
N LYS A 6 -6.81 20.79 8.33
CA LYS A 6 -6.14 21.99 8.85
C LYS A 6 -4.64 21.79 8.86
N ILE A 7 -3.95 22.41 7.90
CA ILE A 7 -2.48 22.43 7.86
C ILE A 7 -2.00 23.66 8.65
N THR A 8 -1.28 23.43 9.74
CA THR A 8 -0.70 24.51 10.55
C THR A 8 0.82 24.52 10.36
N VAL A 9 1.35 25.62 9.81
CA VAL A 9 2.79 25.80 9.57
C VAL A 9 3.31 26.87 10.54
N HIS A 10 4.41 26.58 11.23
CA HIS A 10 5.05 27.49 12.18
C HIS A 10 6.58 27.46 12.04
N GLY A 11 7.25 28.57 12.35
CA GLY A 11 8.71 28.70 12.28
C GLY A 11 9.19 29.95 11.53
N LYS A 12 10.52 30.07 11.32
CA LYS A 12 11.15 31.14 10.55
C LYS A 12 11.74 30.58 9.25
N CYS A 13 11.44 31.21 8.13
CA CYS A 13 11.92 30.82 6.81
C CYS A 13 12.87 31.89 6.25
N ARG A 14 14.18 31.63 6.19
CA ARG A 14 15.19 32.62 5.72
C ARG A 14 15.36 32.67 4.20
N LYS A 15 14.95 31.61 3.49
CA LYS A 15 14.94 31.46 2.02
C LYS A 15 13.66 30.72 1.64
N GLN A 16 13.25 30.75 0.37
CA GLN A 16 12.12 29.96 -0.10
C GLN A 16 12.33 28.47 0.25
N GLN A 17 11.32 27.85 0.87
CA GLN A 17 11.29 26.44 1.21
C GLN A 17 10.02 25.81 0.63
N GLY A 18 10.14 24.58 0.17
CA GLY A 18 9.06 23.82 -0.43
C GLY A 18 9.26 23.55 -1.93
N PRO A 19 8.31 22.83 -2.55
CA PRO A 19 7.03 22.37 -2.00
C PRO A 19 7.16 21.32 -0.89
N PHE A 20 6.17 21.27 0.01
CA PHE A 20 6.06 20.22 1.04
C PHE A 20 4.93 19.26 0.68
N ALA A 21 5.22 17.96 0.76
CA ALA A 21 4.18 16.94 0.76
C ALA A 21 3.62 16.80 2.17
N VAL A 22 2.30 16.84 2.31
CA VAL A 22 1.60 16.61 3.58
C VAL A 22 0.65 15.44 3.45
N ALA A 23 0.52 14.65 4.52
CA ALA A 23 -0.45 13.57 4.57
C ALA A 23 -1.86 14.14 4.73
N ILE A 24 -2.80 13.61 3.94
CA ILE A 24 -4.22 13.91 4.10
C ILE A 24 -4.77 13.01 5.22
N GLU A 25 -5.15 13.63 6.35
CA GLU A 25 -5.68 12.89 7.51
C GLU A 25 -6.98 12.15 7.22
N ARG A 26 -7.80 12.69 6.29
CA ARG A 26 -9.12 12.14 5.96
C ARG A 26 -9.26 11.86 4.46
N PRO A 27 -8.61 10.82 3.91
CA PRO A 27 -8.61 10.55 2.47
C PRO A 27 -10.01 10.34 1.89
N ALA A 28 -10.91 9.66 2.60
CA ALA A 28 -12.28 9.44 2.14
C ALA A 28 -13.09 10.74 2.02
N ALA A 29 -12.92 11.66 2.98
CA ALA A 29 -13.55 12.98 2.92
C ALA A 29 -12.97 13.84 1.78
N PHE A 30 -11.65 13.79 1.59
CA PHE A 30 -10.97 14.48 0.51
C PHE A 30 -11.42 13.98 -0.87
N PHE A 31 -11.56 12.67 -1.05
CA PHE A 31 -12.15 12.10 -2.26
C PHE A 31 -13.58 12.61 -2.51
N GLY A 32 -14.44 12.59 -1.49
CA GLY A 32 -15.82 13.08 -1.64
C GLY A 32 -15.89 14.56 -2.05
N PHE A 33 -14.99 15.40 -1.51
CA PHE A 33 -14.87 16.80 -1.89
C PHE A 33 -14.44 16.96 -3.36
N LEU A 34 -13.35 16.30 -3.77
CA LEU A 34 -12.88 16.37 -5.15
C LEU A 34 -13.91 15.85 -6.15
N LEU A 35 -14.62 14.77 -5.82
CA LEU A 35 -15.68 14.24 -6.67
C LEU A 35 -16.79 15.27 -6.90
N ALA A 36 -17.24 15.93 -5.83
CA ALA A 36 -18.29 16.93 -5.95
C ALA A 36 -17.85 18.19 -6.69
N GLU A 37 -16.62 18.65 -6.47
CA GLU A 37 -16.03 19.77 -7.21
C GLU A 37 -15.99 19.46 -8.72
N ASN A 38 -15.54 18.26 -9.10
CA ASN A 38 -15.49 17.85 -10.49
C ASN A 38 -16.89 17.70 -11.11
N LEU A 39 -17.86 17.15 -10.36
CA LEU A 39 -19.26 17.05 -10.82
C LEU A 39 -19.87 18.42 -11.06
N ALA A 40 -19.69 19.35 -10.12
CA ALA A 40 -20.16 20.73 -10.24
C ALA A 40 -19.53 21.44 -11.44
N GLY A 41 -18.24 21.24 -11.69
CA GLY A 41 -17.54 21.75 -12.88
C GLY A 41 -18.11 21.25 -14.20
N THR A 42 -18.79 20.09 -14.20
CA THR A 42 -19.51 19.54 -15.36
C THR A 42 -21.02 19.84 -15.38
N GLY A 43 -21.50 20.68 -14.46
CA GLY A 43 -22.92 21.06 -14.38
C GLY A 43 -23.82 20.11 -13.57
N ILE A 44 -23.24 19.17 -12.82
CA ILE A 44 -23.99 18.29 -11.91
C ILE A 44 -23.91 18.85 -10.49
N THR A 45 -24.99 19.48 -10.03
CA THR A 45 -25.06 20.02 -8.68
C THR A 45 -25.10 18.91 -7.63
N VAL A 46 -24.27 19.03 -6.60
CA VAL A 46 -24.24 18.11 -5.45
C VAL A 46 -24.74 18.87 -4.22
N ASP A 47 -26.01 18.68 -3.88
CA ASP A 47 -26.62 19.29 -2.70
C ASP A 47 -26.47 18.41 -1.44
N GLY A 48 -26.46 19.05 -0.27
CA GLY A 48 -26.47 18.36 1.02
C GLY A 48 -25.08 18.18 1.65
N ARG A 49 -24.94 17.16 2.51
CA ARG A 49 -23.73 16.93 3.33
C ARG A 49 -23.08 15.59 2.98
N PHE A 50 -21.75 15.58 2.83
CA PHE A 50 -20.99 14.33 2.72
C PHE A 50 -21.04 13.54 4.02
N ILE A 51 -21.50 12.30 3.89
CA ILE A 51 -21.55 11.31 4.96
C ILE A 51 -20.68 10.10 4.58
N GLU A 52 -19.84 9.68 5.51
CA GLU A 52 -19.12 8.42 5.41
C GLU A 52 -19.90 7.39 6.24
N LYS A 53 -20.41 6.35 5.60
CA LYS A 53 -21.17 5.29 6.26
C LYS A 53 -20.97 3.96 5.54
N GLN A 54 -21.04 2.88 6.30
CA GLN A 54 -21.18 1.56 5.70
C GLN A 54 -22.50 1.48 4.94
N ILE A 55 -22.44 0.93 3.73
CA ILE A 55 -23.61 0.70 2.90
C ILE A 55 -24.26 -0.61 3.37
N ASN A 56 -25.54 -0.54 3.74
CA ASN A 56 -26.32 -1.74 4.00
C ASN A 56 -26.48 -2.51 2.66
N PRO A 57 -26.01 -3.77 2.58
CA PRO A 57 -26.07 -4.57 1.35
C PRO A 57 -27.50 -4.85 0.87
N HIS A 58 -28.50 -4.72 1.74
CA HIS A 58 -29.92 -4.84 1.39
C HIS A 58 -30.52 -3.57 0.78
N LYS A 59 -29.81 -2.44 0.80
CA LYS A 59 -30.24 -1.25 0.06
C LYS A 59 -29.94 -1.43 -1.42
N LYS A 60 -30.93 -1.12 -2.27
CA LYS A 60 -30.78 -1.08 -3.73
C LYS A 60 -29.89 0.10 -4.14
N ILE A 61 -28.58 -0.03 -3.96
CA ILE A 61 -27.58 0.89 -4.52
C ILE A 61 -26.97 0.19 -5.72
N LYS A 62 -27.09 0.80 -6.90
CA LYS A 62 -26.41 0.32 -8.11
C LYS A 62 -25.06 1.03 -8.22
N PRO A 63 -23.92 0.30 -8.28
CA PRO A 63 -22.63 0.93 -8.51
C PRO A 63 -22.63 1.59 -9.91
N LEU A 64 -22.23 2.85 -9.96
CA LEU A 64 -22.11 3.58 -11.23
C LEU A 64 -20.84 3.14 -11.98
N THR A 65 -19.73 2.99 -11.25
CA THR A 65 -18.44 2.58 -11.80
C THR A 65 -17.58 1.95 -10.70
N THR A 66 -16.60 1.14 -11.10
CA THR A 66 -15.61 0.52 -10.23
C THR A 66 -14.23 0.68 -10.82
N TYR A 67 -13.34 1.36 -10.10
CA TYR A 67 -11.93 1.45 -10.45
C TYR A 67 -11.16 0.31 -9.78
N LYS A 68 -10.29 -0.35 -10.55
CA LYS A 68 -9.45 -1.45 -10.07
C LYS A 68 -8.00 -1.17 -10.43
N THR A 69 -7.10 -1.36 -9.48
CA THR A 69 -5.65 -1.32 -9.70
C THR A 69 -5.16 -2.76 -9.81
N LYS A 70 -4.29 -3.05 -10.79
CA LYS A 70 -3.73 -4.40 -10.94
C LYS A 70 -2.78 -4.68 -9.79
N LEU A 71 -2.72 -5.95 -9.36
CA LEU A 71 -1.80 -6.36 -8.29
C LEU A 71 -0.34 -6.07 -8.67
N SER A 72 0.03 -6.23 -9.94
CA SER A 72 1.36 -5.86 -10.47
C SER A 72 1.74 -4.41 -10.17
N ASP A 73 0.79 -3.49 -10.30
CA ASP A 73 1.04 -2.06 -10.10
C ASP A 73 1.22 -1.77 -8.60
N VAL A 74 0.38 -2.40 -7.75
CA VAL A 74 0.51 -2.30 -6.29
C VAL A 74 1.86 -2.84 -5.83
N LEU A 75 2.28 -4.00 -6.34
CA LEU A 75 3.58 -4.60 -6.03
C LEU A 75 4.74 -3.73 -6.50
N ALA A 76 4.68 -3.17 -7.71
CA ALA A 76 5.72 -2.27 -8.21
C ALA A 76 5.83 -1.01 -7.34
N ARG A 77 4.71 -0.41 -6.92
CA ARG A 77 4.72 0.73 -5.99
C ARG A 77 5.30 0.35 -4.63
N CYS A 78 4.97 -0.83 -4.12
CA CYS A 78 5.51 -1.35 -2.87
C CYS A 78 7.03 -1.55 -2.97
N ASN A 79 7.50 -2.28 -3.99
CA ASN A 79 8.85 -2.81 -4.03
C ASN A 79 9.86 -1.93 -4.77
N LYS A 80 9.43 -1.11 -5.74
CA LYS A 80 10.31 -0.13 -6.42
C LYS A 80 10.35 1.19 -5.68
N ASP A 81 9.20 1.69 -5.23
CA ASP A 81 9.09 3.02 -4.64
C ASP A 81 9.09 3.01 -3.11
N SER A 82 9.10 1.83 -2.48
CA SER A 82 8.94 1.67 -1.02
C SER A 82 7.65 2.34 -0.51
N PHE A 83 6.58 2.28 -1.30
CA PHE A 83 5.36 3.05 -1.01
C PHE A 83 4.50 2.38 0.06
N GLY A 84 4.66 2.83 1.31
CA GLY A 84 4.00 2.23 2.48
C GLY A 84 2.47 2.12 2.37
N LEU A 85 1.79 3.09 1.74
CA LEU A 85 0.33 3.01 1.56
C LEU A 85 -0.08 1.78 0.72
N ALA A 86 0.69 1.43 -0.31
CA ALA A 86 0.44 0.23 -1.10
C ALA A 86 0.61 -1.05 -0.26
N ALA A 87 1.63 -1.09 0.60
CA ALA A 87 1.89 -2.22 1.49
C ALA A 87 0.79 -2.39 2.55
N GLU A 88 0.37 -1.29 3.20
CA GLU A 88 -0.74 -1.29 4.16
C GLU A 88 -2.08 -1.68 3.50
N SER A 89 -2.34 -1.18 2.29
CA SER A 89 -3.50 -1.58 1.50
C SER A 89 -3.46 -3.07 1.17
N LEU A 90 -2.29 -3.61 0.77
CA LEU A 90 -2.15 -5.03 0.45
C LEU A 90 -2.42 -5.92 1.67
N LEU A 91 -1.85 -5.58 2.84
CA LEU A 91 -2.12 -6.28 4.10
C LEU A 91 -3.62 -6.32 4.42
N LYS A 92 -4.30 -5.17 4.29
CA LYS A 92 -5.75 -5.09 4.53
C LYS A 92 -6.56 -5.80 3.45
N THR A 93 -6.10 -5.84 2.20
CA THR A 93 -6.76 -6.63 1.16
C THR A 93 -6.65 -8.13 1.42
N ILE A 94 -5.49 -8.62 1.88
CA ILE A 94 -5.32 -10.02 2.32
C ILE A 94 -6.29 -10.32 3.47
N ALA A 95 -6.35 -9.43 4.46
CA ALA A 95 -7.29 -9.55 5.58
C ALA A 95 -8.76 -9.60 5.12
N ALA A 96 -9.14 -8.73 4.17
CA ALA A 96 -10.50 -8.70 3.63
C ALA A 96 -10.83 -10.00 2.90
N ASN A 97 -9.93 -10.53 2.07
CA ASN A 97 -10.13 -11.78 1.34
C ASN A 97 -10.19 -13.01 2.26
N ALA A 98 -9.62 -12.94 3.45
CA ALA A 98 -9.73 -14.00 4.45
C ALA A 98 -11.06 -13.98 5.22
N ASN A 99 -11.86 -12.92 5.09
CA ASN A 99 -13.18 -12.83 5.70
C ASN A 99 -14.25 -13.47 4.80
N ALA A 100 -15.28 -14.06 5.40
CA ALA A 100 -16.35 -14.75 4.67
C ALA A 100 -17.10 -13.85 3.67
N ASP A 101 -17.18 -12.55 3.94
CA ASP A 101 -17.85 -11.56 3.08
C ASP A 101 -16.90 -10.83 2.12
N ASN A 102 -15.60 -11.17 2.12
CA ASN A 102 -14.51 -10.54 1.37
C ASN A 102 -14.37 -9.03 1.63
N LYS A 103 -14.68 -8.55 2.84
CA LYS A 103 -14.71 -7.11 3.18
C LYS A 103 -14.05 -6.82 4.52
N ASN A 104 -13.99 -5.53 4.87
CA ASN A 104 -13.59 -5.04 6.19
C ASN A 104 -12.22 -5.55 6.68
N GLY A 105 -11.24 -5.55 5.78
CA GLY A 105 -9.87 -5.92 6.11
C GLY A 105 -9.20 -4.93 7.06
N GLY A 106 -8.45 -5.47 8.03
CA GLY A 106 -7.76 -4.69 9.04
C GLY A 106 -6.45 -5.34 9.47
N TRP A 107 -5.62 -4.60 10.20
CA TRP A 107 -4.31 -5.05 10.64
C TRP A 107 -4.35 -6.34 11.47
N ALA A 108 -5.29 -6.48 12.40
CA ALA A 108 -5.37 -7.67 13.26
C ALA A 108 -5.50 -8.96 12.44
N LYS A 109 -6.48 -9.01 11.53
CA LYS A 109 -6.67 -10.18 10.67
C LYS A 109 -5.56 -10.34 9.63
N GLY A 110 -5.03 -9.24 9.09
CA GLY A 110 -3.91 -9.29 8.16
C GLY A 110 -2.66 -9.91 8.79
N ARG A 111 -2.32 -9.49 10.01
CA ARG A 111 -1.21 -10.06 10.79
C ARG A 111 -1.43 -11.54 11.08
N GLU A 112 -2.64 -11.92 11.49
CA GLU A 112 -3.00 -13.32 11.71
C GLU A 112 -2.74 -14.17 10.44
N VAL A 113 -3.25 -13.73 9.28
CA VAL A 113 -3.08 -14.47 8.00
C VAL A 113 -1.61 -14.55 7.59
N LEU A 114 -0.84 -13.46 7.74
CA LEU A 114 0.59 -13.48 7.44
C LEU A 114 1.36 -14.40 8.39
N SER A 115 1.06 -14.38 9.70
CA SER A 115 1.68 -15.28 10.66
C SER A 115 1.43 -16.74 10.30
N GLN A 116 0.19 -17.09 9.94
CA GLN A 116 -0.12 -18.46 9.50
C GLN A 116 0.65 -18.85 8.24
N TYR A 117 0.78 -17.94 7.26
CA TYR A 117 1.61 -18.17 6.08
C TYR A 117 3.09 -18.40 6.44
N LEU A 118 3.68 -17.59 7.33
CA LEU A 118 5.08 -17.77 7.74
C LEU A 118 5.29 -19.11 8.45
N LEU A 119 4.32 -19.53 9.28
CA LEU A 119 4.33 -20.82 9.94
C LEU A 119 4.27 -21.99 8.95
N THR A 120 3.52 -21.88 7.84
CA THR A 120 3.49 -22.95 6.82
C THR A 120 4.83 -23.14 6.10
N LEU A 121 5.69 -22.12 6.10
CA LEU A 121 7.09 -22.21 5.62
C LEU A 121 8.05 -22.82 6.66
N GLY A 122 7.52 -23.22 7.82
CA GLY A 122 8.28 -23.76 8.95
C GLY A 122 9.19 -22.72 9.60
N ILE A 123 8.82 -21.44 9.57
CA ILE A 123 9.52 -20.37 10.31
C ILE A 123 9.06 -20.44 11.76
N ASP A 124 9.98 -20.37 12.73
CA ASP A 124 9.63 -20.38 14.16
C ASP A 124 8.93 -19.07 14.56
N GLU A 125 7.93 -19.13 15.44
CA GLU A 125 7.19 -17.95 15.92
C GLU A 125 8.10 -16.88 16.53
N ASN A 126 9.25 -17.27 17.09
CA ASN A 126 10.21 -16.35 17.69
C ASN A 126 11.08 -15.62 16.65
N GLU A 127 11.05 -16.05 15.37
CA GLU A 127 11.81 -15.43 14.28
C GLU A 127 11.08 -14.25 13.63
N PHE A 128 9.80 -14.03 13.95
CA PHE A 128 9.04 -12.94 13.35
C PHE A 128 8.01 -12.31 14.28
N TYR A 129 7.73 -11.03 14.02
CA TYR A 129 6.57 -10.31 14.53
C TYR A 129 6.20 -9.27 13.49
N ILE A 130 5.04 -9.41 12.85
CA ILE A 130 4.55 -8.44 11.86
C ILE A 130 3.51 -7.56 12.53
N ASP A 131 3.77 -6.26 12.61
CA ASP A 131 2.86 -5.27 13.19
C ASP A 131 2.12 -4.45 12.12
N ASP A 132 2.80 -4.16 11.01
CA ASP A 132 2.25 -3.44 9.87
C ASP A 132 2.75 -4.00 8.53
N GLY A 133 2.18 -3.53 7.43
CA GLY A 133 2.57 -4.01 6.10
C GLY A 133 3.77 -3.26 5.52
N SER A 134 3.97 -2.01 5.94
CA SER A 134 4.94 -1.09 5.36
C SER A 134 6.34 -1.16 5.97
N GLY A 135 6.50 -1.77 7.15
CA GLY A 135 7.76 -1.78 7.88
C GLY A 135 8.03 -0.53 8.70
N LEU A 136 7.06 0.40 8.82
CA LEU A 136 7.22 1.64 9.60
C LEU A 136 7.16 1.38 11.11
N SER A 137 6.40 0.37 11.53
CA SER A 137 6.35 -0.01 12.93
C SER A 137 7.69 -0.51 13.41
N LYS A 138 8.17 0.09 14.51
CA LYS A 138 9.37 -0.36 15.23
C LYS A 138 9.19 -1.71 15.92
N GLN A 139 7.96 -2.22 15.99
CA GLN A 139 7.68 -3.52 16.57
C GLN A 139 7.96 -4.66 15.59
N ASN A 140 8.02 -4.38 14.28
CA ASN A 140 8.31 -5.39 13.27
C ASN A 140 9.64 -6.11 13.56
N LYS A 141 9.62 -7.44 13.50
CA LYS A 141 10.78 -8.32 13.65
C LYS A 141 10.74 -9.38 12.56
N LEU A 142 11.87 -9.61 11.91
CA LEU A 142 12.06 -10.68 10.95
C LEU A 142 13.51 -11.15 11.00
N SER A 143 13.74 -12.45 11.14
CA SER A 143 15.08 -13.03 10.98
C SER A 143 15.48 -13.07 9.49
N ALA A 144 16.79 -13.13 9.22
CA ALA A 144 17.28 -13.33 7.86
C ALA A 144 16.81 -14.68 7.26
N ASN A 145 16.64 -15.70 8.11
CA ASN A 145 16.10 -17.00 7.72
C ASN A 145 14.63 -16.88 7.30
N ALA A 146 13.80 -16.14 8.04
CA ALA A 146 12.41 -15.88 7.67
C ALA A 146 12.29 -15.20 6.30
N ILE A 147 13.08 -14.15 6.05
CA ILE A 147 13.13 -13.47 4.75
C ILE A 147 13.55 -14.43 3.64
N THR A 148 14.58 -15.24 3.87
CA THR A 148 15.10 -16.18 2.87
C THR A 148 14.09 -17.28 2.53
N LYS A 149 13.35 -17.78 3.52
CA LYS A 149 12.28 -18.77 3.31
C LYS A 149 11.13 -18.21 2.47
N VAL A 150 10.69 -16.99 2.73
CA VAL A 150 9.66 -16.32 1.91
C VAL A 150 10.15 -16.11 0.48
N LEU A 151 11.39 -15.64 0.30
CA LEU A 151 11.99 -15.47 -1.03
C LEU A 151 12.12 -16.80 -1.78
N LEU A 152 12.47 -17.89 -1.08
CA LEU A 152 12.57 -19.22 -1.66
C LEU A 152 11.20 -19.78 -2.08
N ASP A 153 10.16 -19.53 -1.29
CA ASP A 153 8.79 -19.94 -1.58
C ASP A 153 8.28 -19.25 -2.85
N VAL A 154 8.37 -17.92 -2.92
CA VAL A 154 7.94 -17.19 -4.12
C VAL A 154 8.77 -17.54 -5.35
N TYR A 155 10.08 -17.76 -5.19
CA TYR A 155 10.98 -18.18 -6.27
C TYR A 155 10.58 -19.53 -6.88
N LYS A 156 10.07 -20.47 -6.07
CA LYS A 156 9.59 -21.78 -6.53
C LYS A 156 8.17 -21.77 -7.07
N SER A 157 7.43 -20.68 -6.85
CA SER A 157 6.03 -20.55 -7.27
C SER A 157 5.89 -20.05 -8.71
N GLU A 158 4.71 -20.21 -9.29
CA GLU A 158 4.32 -19.60 -10.56
C GLU A 158 4.35 -18.05 -10.54
N ASN A 159 4.34 -17.46 -9.34
CA ASN A 159 4.33 -16.00 -9.16
C ASN A 159 5.73 -15.38 -9.16
N TRP A 160 6.80 -16.17 -9.33
CA TRP A 160 8.17 -15.66 -9.29
C TRP A 160 8.38 -14.50 -10.28
N GLN A 161 7.93 -14.64 -11.52
CA GLN A 161 8.15 -13.62 -12.55
C GLN A 161 7.46 -12.30 -12.17
N LEU A 162 6.21 -12.38 -11.69
CA LEU A 162 5.46 -11.22 -11.20
C LEU A 162 6.17 -10.53 -10.03
N TYR A 163 6.64 -11.30 -9.04
CA TYR A 163 7.36 -10.75 -7.89
C TYR A 163 8.70 -10.14 -8.30
N LYS A 164 9.50 -10.86 -9.09
CA LYS A 164 10.80 -10.40 -9.60
C LYS A 164 10.69 -9.09 -10.35
N ASP A 165 9.71 -8.95 -11.25
CA ASP A 165 9.52 -7.74 -12.05
C ASP A 165 9.07 -6.53 -11.19
N SER A 166 8.46 -6.80 -10.04
CA SER A 166 8.10 -5.75 -9.08
C SER A 166 9.30 -5.19 -8.32
N LEU A 167 10.43 -5.92 -8.21
CA LEU A 167 11.60 -5.46 -7.46
C LEU A 167 12.36 -4.35 -8.20
N ALA A 168 12.99 -3.46 -7.44
CA ALA A 168 13.89 -2.45 -8.01
C ALA A 168 15.15 -3.10 -8.63
N VAL A 169 15.64 -2.53 -9.71
CA VAL A 169 16.87 -2.93 -10.41
C VAL A 169 17.95 -1.90 -10.12
N GLY A 170 19.02 -2.35 -9.47
CA GLY A 170 20.18 -1.52 -9.13
C GLY A 170 20.73 -0.78 -10.35
N GLY A 171 20.94 0.53 -10.22
CA GLY A 171 21.45 1.38 -11.29
C GLY A 171 20.43 1.74 -12.37
N VAL A 172 19.18 1.27 -12.27
CA VAL A 172 18.14 1.45 -13.31
C VAL A 172 16.90 2.13 -12.75
N ASP A 173 16.24 1.55 -11.74
CA ASP A 173 14.95 2.04 -11.24
C ASP A 173 14.79 1.91 -9.71
N GLY A 174 13.68 2.47 -9.22
CA GLY A 174 13.28 2.42 -7.81
C GLY A 174 14.25 3.09 -6.84
N THR A 175 14.14 2.71 -5.57
CA THR A 175 14.94 3.24 -4.46
C THR A 175 16.44 2.99 -4.60
N ILE A 176 16.84 2.04 -5.46
CA ILE A 176 18.25 1.69 -5.69
C ILE A 176 18.81 2.13 -7.05
N ALA A 177 18.09 2.96 -7.81
CA ALA A 177 18.52 3.48 -9.12
C ALA A 177 19.87 4.22 -9.06
N LYS A 178 20.21 4.83 -7.92
CA LYS A 178 21.45 5.60 -7.75
C LYS A 178 22.65 4.73 -7.33
N TYR A 179 22.43 3.48 -6.91
CA TYR A 179 23.48 2.56 -6.46
C TYR A 179 23.83 1.55 -7.56
N PHE A 180 24.89 0.75 -7.36
CA PHE A 180 25.26 -0.37 -8.23
C PHE A 180 25.53 -0.02 -9.71
N LYS A 181 26.11 1.17 -9.96
CA LYS A 181 26.39 1.66 -11.32
C LYS A 181 27.64 1.08 -11.98
N ASP A 182 28.51 0.40 -11.23
CA ASP A 182 29.70 -0.22 -11.81
C ASP A 182 29.33 -1.36 -12.76
N GLN A 183 30.09 -1.54 -13.82
CA GLN A 183 29.83 -2.57 -14.84
C GLN A 183 29.71 -3.99 -14.29
N LYS A 184 30.41 -4.30 -13.19
CA LYS A 184 30.33 -5.61 -12.51
C LYS A 184 29.01 -5.86 -11.78
N TYR A 185 28.23 -4.81 -11.49
CA TYR A 185 26.94 -4.89 -10.81
C TYR A 185 25.75 -4.55 -11.71
N LYS A 186 26.00 -3.89 -12.85
CA LYS A 186 24.98 -3.73 -13.88
C LYS A 186 24.50 -5.11 -14.31
N ARG A 187 23.18 -5.24 -14.45
CA ARG A 187 22.49 -6.46 -14.88
C ARG A 187 22.99 -6.84 -16.28
N GLN A 188 24.09 -7.59 -16.35
CA GLN A 188 24.60 -8.16 -17.59
C GLN A 188 23.65 -9.27 -18.01
N ASN A 189 22.84 -9.00 -19.04
CA ASN A 189 22.16 -9.98 -19.90
C ASN A 189 21.75 -11.29 -19.21
N LEU A 190 20.63 -11.26 -18.46
CA LEU A 190 19.86 -12.47 -18.21
C LEU A 190 18.93 -12.66 -19.40
N ARG A 191 19.34 -13.55 -20.31
CA ARG A 191 18.42 -14.26 -21.21
C ARG A 191 17.42 -15.07 -20.38
#